data_AF-A0A913ZVY2-F1
#
_entry.id   AF-A0A913ZVY2-F1
#
_cell.length_a   1.000
_cell.length_b   1.000
_cell.length_c   1.000
_cell.angle_alpha   90.00
_cell.angle_beta   90.00
_cell.angle_gamma   90.00
#
_symmetry.space_group_name_H-M   'P 1'
#
loop_
_entity.id
_entity.type
_entity.pdbx_description
1 polymer ?
#
loop_
_entity_poly.entity_id
_entity_poly.type
_entity_poly.pdbx_seq_one_letter_code
_entity_poly.pdbx_strand_id
1 'polypeptide(L)'
;MARFTMLAIVVLCLIVGNQGADDIYTDMEFYAKDLTCNDEQSYCQNCFTARARGKVFLHTFEYVTNPDKFELSQLEGDNEWKMAFVQEDQSETFHVCTTSNTDGAEGGVSQQLSVCMENNFPGVVAPEGCSKPVALASLSDKFANMKMSGQQVMYCAQ
;
A
#
# COMPACT_ATOMS: atom_id res chain seq x y z
N MET A 1 42.74 -12.61 -5.64
CA MET A 1 41.46 -13.00 -6.28
C MET A 1 40.53 -13.41 -5.15
N ALA A 2 39.70 -12.49 -4.64
CA ALA A 2 38.26 -12.36 -4.93
C ALA A 2 37.51 -13.68 -4.64
N ARG A 3 36.53 -13.77 -3.74
CA ARG A 3 35.39 -12.88 -3.50
C ARG A 3 34.88 -13.02 -2.05
N PHE A 4 34.70 -11.90 -1.36
CA PHE A 4 33.93 -11.79 -0.12
C PHE A 4 33.07 -10.52 -0.23
N THR A 5 31.87 -10.65 -0.82
CA THR A 5 30.80 -9.64 -0.67
C THR A 5 29.50 -10.19 -1.26
N MET A 6 28.66 -10.76 -0.41
CA MET A 6 27.20 -10.80 -0.61
C MET A 6 26.55 -11.15 0.73
N LEU A 7 26.65 -10.23 1.69
CA LEU A 7 25.95 -10.37 2.98
C LEU A 7 25.62 -8.98 3.53
N ALA A 8 24.59 -8.40 2.94
CA ALA A 8 23.82 -7.23 3.40
C ALA A 8 22.91 -6.93 2.20
N ILE A 9 21.60 -7.14 2.24
CA ILE A 9 20.62 -6.21 2.78
C ILE A 9 19.33 -7.02 3.00
N VAL A 10 19.04 -7.44 4.23
CA VAL A 10 17.70 -7.91 4.66
C VAL A 10 17.48 -7.42 6.08
N VAL A 11 17.69 -6.13 6.34
CA VAL A 11 17.35 -5.49 7.63
C VAL A 11 17.03 -4.00 7.38
N LEU A 12 15.99 -3.71 6.60
CA LEU A 12 15.51 -2.32 6.44
C LEU A 12 14.09 -2.08 6.98
N CYS A 13 13.41 -3.13 7.47
CA CYS A 13 12.22 -3.01 8.31
C CYS A 13 12.59 -3.10 9.79
N LEU A 14 13.58 -2.32 10.25
CA LEU A 14 13.67 -2.05 11.69
C LEU A 14 12.40 -1.29 12.04
N ILE A 15 11.49 -1.97 12.72
CA ILE A 15 10.18 -1.50 13.15
C ILE A 15 10.38 -0.28 14.05
N VAL A 16 10.57 0.90 13.46
CA VAL A 16 10.28 2.17 14.12
C VAL A 16 8.80 2.42 13.85
N GLY A 17 7.97 1.55 14.43
CA GLY A 17 6.53 1.76 14.46
C GLY A 17 6.26 2.96 15.34
N ASN A 18 6.19 4.15 14.73
CA ASN A 18 5.61 5.29 15.40
C ASN A 18 4.14 4.92 15.62
N GLN A 19 3.77 4.62 16.87
CA GLN A 19 2.41 4.23 17.25
C GLN A 19 1.48 5.44 17.20
N GLY A 20 1.24 5.99 16.01
CA GLY A 20 0.07 6.81 15.74
C GLY A 20 -1.12 5.86 15.65
N ALA A 21 -1.94 5.83 16.70
CA ALA A 21 -3.15 5.04 16.76
C ALA A 21 -4.27 5.73 15.97
N ASP A 22 -4.21 5.68 14.64
CA ASP A 22 -5.27 6.23 13.81
C ASP A 22 -6.24 5.11 13.42
N ASP A 23 -7.52 5.30 13.74
CA ASP A 23 -8.62 4.45 13.30
C ASP A 23 -8.96 4.80 11.84
N ILE A 24 -8.05 4.40 10.95
CA ILE A 24 -8.00 4.83 9.53
C ILE A 24 -9.18 4.31 8.67
N TYR A 25 -10.09 3.51 9.22
CA TYR A 25 -11.24 2.94 8.51
C TYR A 25 -12.57 3.54 8.96
N THR A 26 -12.60 4.83 9.28
CA THR A 26 -13.83 5.50 9.71
C THR A 26 -14.43 6.41 8.65
N ASP A 27 -13.62 7.15 7.87
CA ASP A 27 -14.13 8.22 6.98
C ASP A 27 -13.39 8.40 5.61
N MET A 28 -13.05 7.33 4.88
CA MET A 28 -12.47 7.41 3.51
C MET A 28 -11.34 8.45 3.39
N GLU A 29 -10.42 8.44 4.35
CA GLU A 29 -9.42 9.50 4.46
C GLU A 29 -8.33 9.40 3.39
N PHE A 30 -7.71 10.54 3.07
CA PHE A 30 -6.62 10.64 2.10
C PHE A 30 -5.30 10.92 2.82
N TYR A 31 -4.28 10.14 2.51
CA TYR A 31 -2.94 10.28 3.07
C TYR A 31 -1.88 10.26 1.96
N ALA A 32 -0.72 10.85 2.25
CA ALA A 32 0.50 10.58 1.51
C ALA A 32 1.52 9.81 2.35
N LYS A 33 2.27 8.94 1.70
CA LYS A 33 3.36 8.18 2.29
C LYS A 33 4.60 8.33 1.43
N ASP A 34 5.67 8.83 2.04
CA ASP A 34 6.97 8.90 1.40
C ASP A 34 7.61 7.51 1.38
N LEU A 35 8.09 7.12 0.22
CA LEU A 35 8.87 5.90 0.03
C LEU A 35 10.33 6.17 0.41
N THR A 36 10.92 5.21 1.12
CA THR A 36 12.36 5.15 1.34
C THR A 36 12.99 4.35 0.21
N CYS A 37 13.84 5.00 -0.59
CA CYS A 37 14.55 4.38 -1.70
C CYS A 37 15.97 3.96 -1.33
N ASN A 38 16.50 2.97 -2.05
CA ASN A 38 17.93 2.67 -2.02
C ASN A 38 18.76 3.77 -2.72
N ASP A 39 20.10 3.69 -2.60
CA ASP A 39 21.02 4.71 -3.15
C ASP A 39 20.88 4.92 -4.66
N GLU A 40 20.49 3.87 -5.39
CA GLU A 40 20.30 3.88 -6.84
C GLU A 40 18.90 4.34 -7.25
N GLN A 41 17.99 4.59 -6.29
CA GLN A 41 16.56 4.84 -6.50
C GLN A 41 15.85 3.76 -7.33
N SER A 42 16.44 2.57 -7.41
CA SER A 42 15.93 1.45 -8.20
C SER A 42 14.89 0.62 -7.46
N TYR A 43 14.87 0.73 -6.13
CA TYR A 43 13.90 0.08 -5.26
C TYR A 43 13.52 1.04 -4.13
N CYS A 44 12.22 1.27 -3.97
CA CYS A 44 11.62 2.16 -2.99
C CYS A 44 10.54 1.39 -2.23
N GLN A 45 10.46 1.62 -0.91
CA GLN A 45 9.44 0.97 -0.10
C GLN A 45 8.91 1.88 1.01
N ASN A 46 7.67 1.65 1.43
CA ASN A 46 7.14 2.18 2.67
C ASN A 46 6.41 1.08 3.43
N CYS A 47 6.62 1.07 4.74
CA CYS A 47 5.98 0.14 5.65
C CYS A 47 5.30 0.94 6.76
N PHE A 48 4.03 0.67 7.01
CA PHE A 48 3.32 1.28 8.13
C PHE A 48 2.33 0.29 8.74
N THR A 49 2.04 0.47 10.02
CA THR A 49 0.99 -0.29 10.69
C THR A 49 -0.31 0.49 10.69
N ALA A 50 -1.42 -0.22 10.55
CA ALA A 50 -2.75 0.34 10.68
C ALA A 50 -3.59 -0.55 11.60
N ARG A 51 -4.59 0.05 12.25
CA ARG A 51 -5.56 -0.68 13.05
C ARG A 51 -6.92 -0.65 12.36
N ALA A 52 -7.56 -1.80 12.28
CA ALA A 52 -8.94 -1.91 11.83
C ALA A 52 -9.63 -2.99 12.63
N ARG A 53 -10.84 -2.70 13.14
CA ARG A 53 -11.70 -3.72 13.78
C ARG A 53 -11.00 -4.49 14.91
N GLY A 54 -10.22 -3.78 15.72
CA GLY A 54 -9.45 -4.36 16.83
C GLY A 54 -8.22 -5.18 16.40
N LYS A 55 -7.94 -5.31 15.10
CA LYS A 55 -6.77 -5.98 14.55
C LYS A 55 -5.71 -4.98 14.10
N VAL A 56 -4.45 -5.43 14.05
CA VAL A 56 -3.31 -4.67 13.55
C VAL A 56 -2.88 -5.28 12.22
N PHE A 57 -2.72 -4.44 11.22
CA PHE A 57 -2.26 -4.80 9.89
C PHE A 57 -0.92 -4.15 9.63
N LEU A 58 0.04 -4.89 9.08
CA LEU A 58 1.25 -4.31 8.49
C LEU A 58 0.99 -4.11 6.99
N HIS A 59 1.04 -2.87 6.55
CA HIS A 59 0.96 -2.51 5.14
C HIS A 59 2.36 -2.26 4.61
N THR A 60 2.67 -2.87 3.48
CA THR A 60 3.91 -2.64 2.74
C THR A 60 3.57 -2.23 1.32
N PHE A 61 4.22 -1.18 0.84
CA PHE A 61 4.21 -0.82 -0.57
C PHE A 61 5.63 -0.82 -1.09
N GLU A 62 5.87 -1.52 -2.19
CA GLU A 62 7.16 -1.55 -2.88
C GLU A 62 7.00 -1.02 -4.30
N TYR A 63 7.99 -0.26 -4.75
CA TYR A 63 8.13 0.27 -6.09
C TYR A 63 9.54 -0.01 -6.61
N VAL A 64 9.64 -0.72 -7.72
CA VAL A 64 10.89 -0.98 -8.44
C VAL A 64 10.86 -0.20 -9.73
N THR A 65 11.94 0.49 -10.08
CA THR A 65 12.06 1.15 -11.39
C THR A 65 12.70 0.21 -12.41
N ASN A 66 12.27 0.25 -13.66
CA ASN A 66 12.86 -0.46 -14.80
C ASN A 66 12.93 -2.01 -14.68
N PRO A 67 11.83 -2.73 -14.94
CA PRO A 67 10.49 -2.21 -15.26
C PRO A 67 9.80 -1.66 -14.02
N ASP A 68 8.81 -0.79 -14.23
CA ASP A 68 8.04 -0.23 -13.13
C ASP A 68 7.18 -1.32 -12.52
N LYS A 69 7.59 -1.83 -11.35
CA LYS A 69 6.86 -2.84 -10.60
C LYS A 69 6.32 -2.22 -9.33
N PHE A 70 5.03 -2.41 -9.11
CA PHE A 70 4.33 -1.97 -7.91
C PHE A 70 3.84 -3.20 -7.15
N GLU A 71 4.02 -3.20 -5.83
CA GLU A 71 3.57 -4.27 -4.97
C GLU A 71 2.96 -3.69 -3.71
N LEU A 72 1.72 -4.06 -3.43
CA LEU A 72 1.03 -3.73 -2.20
C LEU A 72 0.75 -5.03 -1.45
N SER A 73 1.21 -5.11 -0.21
CA SER A 73 0.86 -6.20 0.69
C SER A 73 0.26 -5.71 2.00
N GLN A 74 -0.58 -6.57 2.57
CA GLN A 74 -1.20 -6.40 3.87
C GLN A 74 -1.02 -7.71 4.64
N LEU A 75 -0.44 -7.63 5.84
CA LEU A 75 -0.23 -8.78 6.71
C LEU A 75 -1.07 -8.64 7.98
N GLU A 76 -1.81 -9.69 8.33
CA GLU A 76 -2.58 -9.86 9.57
C GLU A 76 -2.21 -11.18 10.24
N GLY A 77 -1.31 -11.13 11.23
CA GLY A 77 -0.77 -12.35 11.86
C GLY A 77 0.00 -13.19 10.83
N ASP A 78 -0.47 -14.40 10.57
CA ASP A 78 0.10 -15.32 9.57
C ASP A 78 -0.58 -15.22 8.18
N ASN A 79 -1.60 -14.36 8.04
CA ASN A 79 -2.32 -14.18 6.78
C ASN A 79 -1.74 -13.00 6.01
N GLU A 80 -1.37 -13.21 4.75
CA GLU A 80 -0.87 -12.18 3.85
C GLU A 80 -1.78 -12.04 2.62
N TRP A 81 -2.14 -10.79 2.31
CA TRP A 81 -2.74 -10.42 1.04
C TRP A 81 -1.75 -9.61 0.24
N LYS A 82 -1.67 -9.88 -1.07
CA LYS A 82 -0.73 -9.23 -1.96
C LYS A 82 -1.35 -8.92 -3.31
N MET A 83 -1.05 -7.74 -3.82
CA MET A 83 -1.39 -7.26 -5.15
C MET A 83 -0.11 -6.75 -5.81
N ALA A 84 0.19 -7.22 -7.01
CA ALA A 84 1.36 -6.78 -7.77
C ALA A 84 0.96 -6.41 -9.19
N PHE A 85 1.61 -5.38 -9.72
CA PHE A 85 1.43 -4.89 -11.07
C PHE A 85 2.79 -4.55 -11.67
N VAL A 86 2.98 -4.86 -12.96
CA VAL A 86 4.19 -4.52 -13.71
C VAL A 86 3.76 -3.68 -14.91
N GLN A 87 4.37 -2.51 -15.05
CA GLN A 87 4.21 -1.59 -16.13
C GLN A 87 5.46 -1.62 -17.02
N GLU A 88 5.29 -2.06 -18.26
CA GLU A 88 6.38 -2.09 -19.24
C GLU A 88 6.60 -0.73 -19.92
N ASP A 89 5.52 0.00 -20.19
CA ASP A 89 5.55 1.34 -20.79
C ASP A 89 5.13 2.40 -19.76
N GLN A 90 6.09 3.18 -19.27
CA GLN A 90 5.88 4.25 -18.29
C GLN A 90 5.03 5.42 -18.82
N SER A 91 4.83 5.53 -20.14
CA SER A 91 3.98 6.58 -20.73
C SER A 91 2.49 6.27 -20.64
N GLU A 92 2.13 5.01 -20.40
CA GLU A 92 0.75 4.59 -20.25
C GLU A 92 0.21 4.87 -18.84
N THR A 93 -1.09 5.12 -18.75
CA THR A 93 -1.78 5.17 -17.45
C THR A 93 -2.28 3.78 -17.08
N PHE A 94 -2.19 3.40 -15.81
CA PHE A 94 -2.78 2.17 -15.32
C PHE A 94 -3.82 2.43 -14.22
N HIS A 95 -4.77 1.51 -14.15
CA HIS A 95 -5.75 1.39 -13.07
C HIS A 95 -6.06 -0.10 -12.91
N VAL A 96 -5.64 -0.69 -11.80
CA VAL A 96 -5.79 -2.12 -11.52
C VAL A 96 -6.53 -2.27 -10.20
N CYS A 97 -7.61 -3.06 -10.20
CA CYS A 97 -8.39 -3.33 -9.00
C CYS A 97 -8.52 -4.82 -8.73
N THR A 98 -8.59 -5.17 -7.46
CA THR A 98 -9.03 -6.48 -6.98
C THR A 98 -10.14 -6.30 -5.96
N THR A 99 -11.05 -7.26 -5.93
CA THR A 99 -12.15 -7.30 -4.96
C THR A 99 -12.20 -8.67 -4.33
N SER A 100 -12.22 -8.72 -3.00
CA SER A 100 -12.45 -9.93 -2.23
C SER A 100 -13.76 -9.81 -1.48
N ASN A 101 -14.62 -10.82 -1.62
CA ASN A 101 -15.81 -10.96 -0.80
C ASN A 101 -15.51 -11.93 0.33
N THR A 102 -15.77 -11.51 1.56
CA THR A 102 -15.65 -12.35 2.74
C THR A 102 -17.02 -12.40 3.40
N ASP A 103 -17.62 -13.57 3.42
CA ASP A 103 -18.77 -13.81 4.27
C ASP A 103 -18.25 -14.07 5.68
N GLY A 104 -18.47 -13.12 6.58
CA GLY A 104 -17.91 -13.17 7.93
C GLY A 104 -18.36 -14.43 8.67
N ALA A 105 -17.39 -15.25 9.09
CA ALA A 105 -17.61 -16.42 9.95
C ALA A 105 -18.17 -16.04 11.33
N GLU A 106 -17.93 -14.81 11.79
CA GLU A 106 -18.48 -14.26 13.03
C GLU A 106 -19.46 -13.13 12.70
N GLY A 107 -20.77 -13.41 12.87
CA GLY A 107 -21.82 -12.38 12.82
C GLY A 107 -22.59 -12.24 11.50
N GLY A 108 -22.28 -13.03 10.46
CA GLY A 108 -23.10 -13.10 9.23
C GLY A 108 -23.14 -11.81 8.40
N VAL A 109 -22.19 -10.90 8.62
CA VAL A 109 -22.08 -9.67 7.83
C VAL A 109 -21.22 -9.97 6.62
N SER A 110 -21.83 -9.96 5.43
CA SER A 110 -21.07 -10.02 4.17
C SER A 110 -20.25 -8.74 4.03
N GLN A 111 -18.98 -8.91 3.68
CA GLN A 111 -18.02 -7.84 3.49
C GLN A 111 -17.45 -7.93 2.08
N GLN A 112 -17.32 -6.78 1.43
CA GLN A 112 -16.61 -6.64 0.17
C GLN A 112 -15.45 -5.64 0.34
N LEU A 113 -14.23 -6.14 0.27
CA LEU A 113 -13.03 -5.32 0.23
C LEU A 113 -12.60 -5.14 -1.23
N SER A 114 -12.44 -3.89 -1.66
CA SER A 114 -11.84 -3.56 -2.95
C SER A 114 -10.56 -2.77 -2.75
N VAL A 115 -9.53 -3.15 -3.50
CA VAL A 115 -8.22 -2.49 -3.52
C VAL A 115 -7.94 -2.11 -4.95
N CYS A 116 -7.70 -0.83 -5.21
CA CYS A 116 -7.32 -0.32 -6.51
C CYS A 116 -5.96 0.37 -6.42
N MET A 117 -5.16 0.26 -7.47
CA MET A 117 -3.90 0.95 -7.64
C MET A 117 -3.87 1.61 -9.01
N GLU A 118 -3.50 2.88 -9.05
CA GLU A 118 -3.43 3.66 -10.29
C GLU A 118 -2.27 4.65 -10.27
N ASN A 119 -1.87 5.15 -11.44
CA ASN A 119 -0.88 6.23 -11.59
C ASN A 119 -1.46 7.52 -12.20
N ASN A 120 -2.76 7.53 -12.51
CA ASN A 120 -3.48 8.71 -12.96
C ASN A 120 -4.48 9.13 -11.88
N PHE A 121 -4.41 10.39 -11.44
CA PHE A 121 -5.10 10.85 -10.24
C PHE A 121 -6.07 12.00 -10.55
N PRO A 122 -7.09 11.81 -11.39
CA PRO A 122 -7.99 12.90 -11.77
C PRO A 122 -8.70 13.47 -10.54
N GLY A 123 -8.48 14.76 -10.29
CA GLY A 123 -9.10 15.46 -9.15
C GLY A 123 -8.39 15.29 -7.81
N VAL A 124 -7.27 14.58 -7.75
CA VAL A 124 -6.43 14.48 -6.55
C VAL A 124 -5.20 15.34 -6.74
N VAL A 125 -4.97 16.27 -5.81
CA VAL A 125 -3.75 17.09 -5.78
C VAL A 125 -2.77 16.42 -4.83
N ALA A 126 -1.56 16.16 -5.31
CA ALA A 126 -0.49 15.66 -4.46
C ALA A 126 -0.23 16.66 -3.31
N PRO A 127 -0.18 16.20 -2.04
CA PRO A 127 0.02 17.10 -0.92
C PRO A 127 1.43 17.71 -0.93
N GLU A 128 1.60 18.82 -0.21
CA GLU A 128 2.89 19.49 -0.05
C GLU A 128 3.92 18.51 0.53
N GLY A 129 5.05 18.32 -0.17
CA GLY A 129 6.09 17.34 0.16
C GLY A 129 6.18 16.13 -0.79
N CYS A 130 5.13 15.84 -1.56
CA CYS A 130 5.15 14.77 -2.55
C CYS A 130 5.74 15.25 -3.90
N SER A 131 7.06 15.16 -4.07
CA SER A 131 7.76 15.63 -5.29
C SER A 131 7.49 14.74 -6.50
N LYS A 132 7.40 13.42 -6.29
CA LYS A 132 7.20 12.42 -7.36
C LYS A 132 6.11 11.42 -6.94
N PRO A 133 4.82 11.70 -7.19
CA PRO A 133 3.76 10.73 -6.96
C PRO A 133 3.94 9.53 -7.90
N VAL A 134 3.96 8.31 -7.35
CA VAL A 134 4.19 7.07 -8.13
C VAL A 134 2.92 6.24 -8.27
N ALA A 135 2.08 6.19 -7.24
CA ALA A 135 0.84 5.44 -7.26
C ALA A 135 -0.15 5.96 -6.21
N LEU A 136 -1.44 5.75 -6.46
CA LEU A 136 -2.52 5.95 -5.51
C LEU A 136 -3.14 4.58 -5.25
N ALA A 137 -3.07 4.13 -4.01
CA ALA A 137 -3.81 2.95 -3.58
C ALA A 137 -5.12 3.39 -2.93
N SER A 138 -6.24 2.95 -3.47
CA SER A 138 -7.55 3.14 -2.87
C SER A 138 -8.02 1.82 -2.26
N LEU A 139 -8.33 1.87 -0.96
CA LEU A 139 -8.89 0.76 -0.22
C LEU A 139 -10.31 1.12 0.17
N SER A 140 -11.28 0.30 -0.23
CA SER A 140 -12.69 0.51 0.12
C SER A 140 -13.29 -0.78 0.67
N ASP A 141 -13.97 -0.65 1.78
CA ASP A 141 -14.58 -1.73 2.53
C ASP A 141 -16.08 -1.47 2.63
N LYS A 142 -16.88 -2.35 2.02
CA LYS A 142 -18.33 -2.26 1.98
C LYS A 142 -18.94 -3.36 2.81
N PHE A 143 -19.77 -2.97 3.77
CA PHE A 143 -20.43 -3.86 4.70
C PHE A 143 -21.88 -4.14 4.26
N ALA A 144 -22.47 -5.24 4.75
CA ALA A 144 -23.86 -5.60 4.43
C ALA A 144 -24.90 -4.54 4.82
N ASN A 145 -24.61 -3.71 5.84
CA ASN A 145 -25.45 -2.57 6.23
C ASN A 145 -25.26 -1.34 5.33
N MET A 146 -24.58 -1.49 4.18
CA MET A 146 -24.25 -0.43 3.22
C MET A 146 -23.33 0.67 3.76
N LYS A 147 -22.84 0.54 5.00
CA LYS A 147 -21.75 1.39 5.47
C LYS A 147 -20.52 1.12 4.59
N MET A 148 -19.80 2.18 4.27
CA MET A 148 -18.51 2.08 3.62
C MET A 148 -17.46 2.70 4.54
N SER A 149 -16.27 2.14 4.49
CA SER A 149 -15.08 2.78 5.01
C SER A 149 -13.90 2.46 4.12
N GLY A 150 -12.75 3.06 4.40
CA GLY A 150 -11.59 2.89 3.56
C GLY A 150 -10.64 4.05 3.70
N GLN A 151 -9.69 4.09 2.79
CA GLN A 151 -8.65 5.10 2.73
C GLN A 151 -8.09 5.19 1.31
N GLN A 152 -7.47 6.32 1.01
CA GLN A 152 -6.67 6.53 -0.18
C GLN A 152 -5.25 6.92 0.24
N VAL A 153 -4.26 6.21 -0.29
CA VAL A 153 -2.86 6.42 0.05
C VAL A 153 -2.08 6.74 -1.21
N MET A 154 -1.62 7.98 -1.32
CA MET A 154 -0.69 8.40 -2.35
C MET A 154 0.73 8.04 -1.93
N TYR A 155 1.41 7.24 -2.73
CA TYR A 155 2.82 6.91 -2.52
C TYR A 155 3.70 7.88 -3.31
N CYS A 156 4.69 8.43 -2.63
CA CYS A 156 5.56 9.47 -3.15
C CYS A 156 7.01 9.01 -3.09
N ALA A 157 7.70 9.00 -4.23
CA ALA A 157 9.15 8.86 -4.27
C ALA A 157 9.83 10.22 -4.07
N GLN A 158 11.07 10.21 -3.59
CA GLN A 158 11.91 11.41 -3.44
C GLN A 158 12.82 11.65 -4.65
#